data_AF-A0A3D5BWP6-F1
#
_entry.id   AF-A0A3D5BWP6-F1
#
_cell.length_a   1.000
_cell.length_b   1.000
_cell.length_c   1.000
_cell.angle_alpha   90.00
_cell.angle_beta   90.00
_cell.angle_gamma   90.00
#
_symmetry.space_group_name_H-M   'P 1'
#
loop_
_entity.id
_entity.type
_entity.pdbx_description
1 polymer ?
#
loop_
_entity_poly.entity_id
_entity_poly.type
_entity_poly.pdbx_seq_one_letter_code
_entity_poly.pdbx_strand_id
1 'polypeptide(L)'
;MRLWRFLIMVPAFLLVSQAAWCAGLGAKQVEGFIGAMQELKPYFDQYADEAEDDGDATSTSRLMGDWARSLKDQREVEGMLKKHGFSVESWGEVSQQVTQAYMAVKLGKDGEDVLGQMQQSLDEISSSKDIPAEYKAQMVEQMKQSMAEMEKTLATSPENQEVVRPFLPQLDTIFEWQE
;
A
#
# COMPACT_ATOMS: atom_id res chain seq x y z
N MET A 1 -3.34 -68.92 -3.68
CA MET A 1 -3.50 -67.62 -2.98
C MET A 1 -3.53 -66.53 -4.04
N ARG A 2 -4.72 -66.02 -4.36
CA ARG A 2 -4.92 -64.84 -5.23
C ARG A 2 -5.03 -63.63 -4.30
N LEU A 3 -4.35 -62.53 -4.61
CA LEU A 3 -4.72 -61.12 -4.38
C LEU A 3 -3.47 -60.29 -4.68
N TRP A 4 -3.27 -59.86 -5.93
CA TRP A 4 -3.80 -58.64 -6.58
C TRP A 4 -2.80 -57.47 -6.46
N ARG A 5 -2.31 -57.07 -7.63
CA ARG A 5 -1.44 -55.92 -7.91
C ARG A 5 -2.17 -54.63 -7.53
N PHE A 6 -1.78 -53.94 -6.47
CA PHE A 6 -2.01 -52.50 -6.34
C PHE A 6 -0.74 -51.82 -6.84
N LEU A 7 -0.62 -51.63 -8.16
CA LEU A 7 -1.05 -50.41 -8.85
C LEU A 7 -0.56 -49.16 -8.12
N ILE A 8 0.64 -48.76 -8.53
CA ILE A 8 1.25 -47.44 -8.43
C ILE A 8 0.18 -46.36 -8.64
N MET A 9 -0.14 -45.61 -7.58
CA MET A 9 -0.84 -44.33 -7.71
C MET A 9 0.18 -43.25 -7.36
N VAL A 10 0.98 -42.87 -8.35
CA VAL A 10 1.71 -41.59 -8.35
C VAL A 10 0.64 -40.51 -8.20
N PRO A 11 0.62 -39.69 -7.13
CA PRO A 11 -0.20 -38.50 -7.16
C PRO A 11 0.36 -37.60 -8.26
N ALA A 12 -0.37 -37.59 -9.38
CA ALA A 12 -0.17 -36.67 -10.47
C ALA A 12 -0.30 -35.24 -9.93
N PHE A 13 0.85 -34.63 -9.69
CA PHE A 13 1.22 -33.34 -10.28
C PHE A 13 0.03 -32.41 -10.54
N LEU A 14 -0.54 -31.85 -9.48
CA LEU A 14 -1.26 -30.58 -9.58
C LEU A 14 -0.26 -29.48 -9.23
N LEU A 15 0.69 -29.26 -10.13
CA LEU A 15 1.30 -27.94 -10.29
C LEU A 15 0.17 -27.01 -10.71
N VAL A 16 -0.52 -26.43 -9.73
CA VAL A 16 -1.24 -25.17 -9.92
C VAL A 16 -0.16 -24.08 -9.97
N SER A 17 0.67 -24.09 -11.01
CA SER A 17 1.33 -22.86 -11.46
C SER A 17 0.31 -22.13 -12.31
N GLN A 18 -0.68 -21.54 -11.64
CA GLN A 18 -1.61 -20.64 -12.31
C GLN A 18 -1.07 -19.22 -12.25
N ALA A 19 -0.82 -18.75 -13.47
CA ALA A 19 -0.66 -17.38 -13.90
C ALA A 19 0.62 -16.69 -13.46
N ALA A 20 1.49 -16.47 -14.45
CA ALA A 20 2.09 -15.15 -14.62
C ALA A 20 0.97 -14.12 -14.44
N TRP A 21 0.92 -13.54 -13.23
CA TRP A 21 0.02 -12.45 -12.92
C TRP A 21 0.39 -11.31 -13.86
N CYS A 22 -0.60 -10.84 -14.63
CA CYS A 22 -0.53 -9.53 -15.25
C CYS A 22 0.00 -8.53 -14.21
N ALA A 23 0.82 -7.59 -14.63
CA ALA A 23 1.50 -6.60 -13.81
C ALA A 23 0.55 -5.55 -13.18
N GLY A 24 -0.61 -5.99 -12.69
CA GLY A 24 -1.64 -5.19 -12.03
C GLY A 24 -2.18 -5.93 -10.81
N LEU A 25 -2.82 -5.15 -9.93
CA LEU A 25 -3.35 -5.61 -8.66
C LEU A 25 -4.52 -6.56 -8.88
N GLY A 26 -4.50 -7.74 -8.27
CA GLY A 26 -5.57 -8.72 -8.30
C GLY A 26 -6.40 -8.76 -7.01
N ALA A 27 -7.66 -9.18 -7.09
CA ALA A 27 -8.56 -9.25 -5.94
C ALA A 27 -8.00 -10.09 -4.77
N LYS A 28 -7.37 -11.23 -5.05
CA LYS A 28 -6.71 -12.06 -4.03
C LYS A 28 -5.55 -11.36 -3.32
N GLN A 29 -4.85 -10.46 -4.01
CA GLN A 29 -3.78 -9.67 -3.42
C GLN A 29 -4.38 -8.59 -2.50
N VAL A 30 -5.53 -7.99 -2.84
CA VAL A 30 -6.23 -7.08 -1.94
C VAL A 30 -6.76 -7.81 -0.70
N GLU A 31 -7.39 -8.98 -0.88
CA GLU A 31 -7.86 -9.83 0.22
C GLU A 31 -6.72 -10.26 1.14
N GLY A 32 -5.62 -10.73 0.56
CA GLY A 32 -4.41 -11.07 1.32
C GLY A 32 -3.87 -9.87 2.08
N PHE A 33 -3.84 -8.69 1.46
CA PHE A 33 -3.37 -7.47 2.12
C PHE A 33 -4.21 -7.14 3.35
N ILE A 34 -5.53 -7.20 3.23
CA ILE A 34 -6.46 -6.96 4.34
C ILE A 34 -6.22 -7.98 5.46
N GLY A 35 -6.12 -9.26 5.12
CA GLY A 35 -5.86 -10.32 6.10
C GLY A 35 -4.53 -10.16 6.83
N ALA A 36 -3.47 -9.80 6.09
CA ALA A 36 -2.17 -9.51 6.66
C ALA A 36 -2.23 -8.31 7.61
N MET A 37 -2.85 -7.20 7.21
CA MET A 37 -3.01 -6.03 8.07
C MET A 37 -3.78 -6.34 9.37
N GLN A 38 -4.83 -7.15 9.29
CA GLN A 38 -5.60 -7.58 10.47
C GLN A 38 -4.79 -8.44 11.44
N GLU A 39 -3.99 -9.37 10.91
CA GLU A 39 -3.15 -10.25 11.74
C GLU A 39 -1.95 -9.51 12.35
N LEU A 40 -1.44 -8.51 11.64
CA LEU A 40 -0.33 -7.67 12.09
C LEU A 40 -0.78 -6.55 13.06
N LYS A 41 -2.07 -6.17 13.05
CA LYS A 41 -2.64 -5.12 13.94
C LYS A 41 -2.16 -5.16 15.39
N PRO A 42 -2.30 -6.27 16.15
CA PRO A 42 -1.91 -6.30 17.56
C PRO A 42 -0.42 -5.99 17.79
N TYR A 43 0.43 -6.23 16.78
CA TYR A 43 1.84 -5.91 16.87
C TYR A 43 2.15 -4.43 16.59
N PHE A 44 1.32 -3.74 15.79
CA PHE A 44 1.42 -2.27 15.66
C PHE A 44 0.98 -1.58 16.93
N ASP A 45 -0.14 -2.01 17.52
CA ASP A 45 -0.63 -1.46 18.78
C ASP A 45 0.45 -1.58 19.87
N GLN A 46 1.11 -2.75 19.96
CA GLN A 46 2.21 -2.96 20.90
C GLN A 46 3.43 -2.06 20.61
N TYR A 47 3.82 -1.89 19.34
CA TYR A 47 4.97 -1.05 18.98
C TYR A 47 4.71 0.45 19.20
N ALA A 48 3.47 0.91 18.97
CA ALA A 48 3.05 2.28 19.24
C ALA A 48 3.02 2.59 20.75
N ASP A 49 2.68 1.60 21.59
CA ASP A 49 2.76 1.74 23.05
C ASP A 49 4.22 1.74 23.57
N GLU A 50 5.14 1.06 22.87
CA GLU A 50 6.56 0.94 23.25
C GLU A 50 7.43 2.09 22.73
N ALA A 51 7.04 2.73 21.62
CA ALA A 51 7.65 3.96 21.15
C ALA A 51 7.01 5.14 21.90
N GLU A 52 7.81 5.93 22.64
CA GLU A 52 7.38 7.25 23.14
C GLU A 52 7.24 8.23 21.96
N ASP A 53 6.33 7.94 21.03
CA ASP A 53 6.18 8.68 19.77
C ASP A 53 5.01 9.65 19.82
N ASP A 54 5.27 10.87 19.36
CA ASP A 54 4.49 12.10 19.58
C ASP A 54 3.32 12.28 18.59
N GLY A 55 2.88 11.19 17.96
CA GLY A 55 1.71 11.17 17.08
C GLY A 55 1.99 11.64 15.65
N ASP A 56 3.24 11.65 15.18
CA ASP A 56 3.52 11.90 13.76
C ASP A 56 3.27 10.63 12.91
N ALA A 57 2.05 10.55 12.37
CA ALA A 57 1.52 9.49 11.52
C ALA A 57 2.11 9.47 10.10
N THR A 58 3.44 9.46 9.96
CA THR A 58 4.09 9.44 8.65
C THR A 58 4.11 8.02 8.05
N SER A 59 3.06 7.72 7.27
CA SER A 59 2.87 6.60 6.33
C SER A 59 3.08 5.19 6.92
N THR A 60 1.99 4.43 7.04
CA THR A 60 1.98 2.98 7.30
C THR A 60 3.07 2.23 6.53
N SER A 61 3.38 2.65 5.29
CA SER A 61 4.38 2.01 4.45
C SER A 61 5.80 2.16 5.02
N ARG A 62 6.12 3.33 5.61
CA ARG A 62 7.40 3.56 6.31
C ARG A 62 7.40 2.86 7.66
N LEU A 63 6.33 2.98 8.43
CA LEU A 63 6.17 2.28 9.71
C LEU A 63 6.33 0.77 9.55
N MET A 64 5.75 0.16 8.52
CA MET A 64 5.92 -1.26 8.19
C MET A 64 7.33 -1.60 7.74
N GLY A 65 7.94 -0.74 6.92
CA GLY A 65 9.31 -0.93 6.45
C GLY A 65 10.33 -0.84 7.58
N ASP A 66 10.10 0.04 8.54
CA ASP A 66 10.92 0.23 9.73
C ASP A 66 10.63 -0.84 10.78
N TRP A 67 9.37 -1.22 10.98
CA TRP A 67 8.91 -2.31 11.86
C TRP A 67 9.43 -3.68 11.38
N ALA A 68 9.34 -3.99 10.09
CA ALA A 68 9.91 -5.21 9.51
C ALA A 68 11.45 -5.25 9.59
N ARG A 69 12.11 -4.08 9.63
CA ARG A 69 13.56 -3.97 9.90
C ARG A 69 13.90 -4.02 11.39
N SER A 70 12.99 -3.59 12.26
CA SER A 70 13.15 -3.46 13.72
C SER A 70 12.86 -4.76 14.47
N LEU A 71 12.01 -5.63 13.91
CA LEU A 71 11.67 -6.88 14.57
C LEU A 71 12.85 -7.85 14.68
N LYS A 72 13.10 -8.28 15.92
CA LYS A 72 14.12 -9.28 16.28
C LYS A 72 13.86 -10.68 15.70
N ASP A 73 12.68 -10.95 15.14
CA ASP A 73 12.35 -12.25 14.52
C ASP A 73 11.60 -12.06 13.18
N GLN A 74 12.34 -11.63 12.15
CA GLN A 74 11.87 -11.51 10.76
C GLN A 74 11.09 -12.75 10.26
N ARG A 75 11.36 -13.92 10.84
CA ARG A 75 10.70 -15.19 10.51
C ARG A 75 9.22 -15.22 10.90
N GLU A 76 8.83 -14.54 11.98
CA GLU A 76 7.45 -14.51 12.44
C GLU A 76 6.59 -13.68 11.48
N VAL A 77 7.06 -12.50 11.09
CA VAL A 77 6.43 -11.64 10.08
C VAL A 77 6.38 -12.32 8.73
N GLU A 78 7.48 -12.94 8.30
CA GLU A 78 7.47 -13.74 7.08
C GLU A 78 6.43 -14.85 7.12
N GLY A 79 6.22 -15.49 8.27
CA GLY A 79 5.19 -16.50 8.46
C GLY A 79 3.78 -15.95 8.28
N MET A 80 3.49 -14.80 8.89
CA MET A 80 2.21 -14.10 8.76
C MET A 80 1.97 -13.65 7.32
N LEU A 81 2.95 -13.02 6.68
CA LEU A 81 2.85 -12.59 5.27
C LEU A 81 2.62 -13.79 4.34
N LYS A 82 3.34 -14.90 4.53
CA LYS A 82 3.19 -16.12 3.72
C LYS A 82 1.80 -16.74 3.85
N LYS A 83 1.19 -16.69 5.04
CA LYS A 83 -0.19 -17.17 5.27
C LYS A 83 -1.21 -16.43 4.40
N HIS A 84 -0.95 -15.16 4.10
CA HIS A 84 -1.77 -14.32 3.24
C HIS A 84 -1.27 -14.26 1.78
N GLY A 85 -0.33 -15.12 1.40
CA GLY A 85 0.14 -15.27 0.03
C GLY A 85 1.29 -14.35 -0.37
N PHE A 86 1.97 -13.71 0.59
CA PHE A 86 3.07 -12.79 0.32
C PHE A 86 4.45 -13.33 0.74
N SER A 87 5.45 -13.05 -0.08
CA SER A 87 6.82 -12.86 0.37
C SER A 87 7.03 -11.40 0.81
N VAL A 88 8.12 -11.13 1.54
CA VAL A 88 8.52 -9.76 1.92
C VAL A 88 8.66 -8.84 0.70
N GLU A 89 9.20 -9.38 -0.40
CA GLU A 89 9.36 -8.65 -1.66
C GLU A 89 8.00 -8.30 -2.28
N SER A 90 7.10 -9.29 -2.42
CA SER A 90 5.77 -9.06 -2.98
C SER A 90 4.88 -8.18 -2.10
N TRP A 91 5.10 -8.20 -0.78
CA TRP A 91 4.37 -7.38 0.18
C TRP A 91 4.61 -5.90 -0.06
N GLY A 92 5.86 -5.48 -0.26
CA GLY A 92 6.20 -4.08 -0.52
C GLY A 92 5.52 -3.55 -1.78
N GLU A 93 5.56 -4.32 -2.86
CA GLU A 93 4.93 -3.92 -4.12
C GLU A 93 3.40 -3.90 -4.02
N VAL A 94 2.78 -4.96 -3.48
CA VAL A 94 1.32 -5.06 -3.37
C VAL A 94 0.75 -4.02 -2.40
N SER A 95 1.34 -3.85 -1.22
CA SER A 95 0.88 -2.85 -0.26
C SER A 95 0.91 -1.43 -0.84
N GLN A 96 1.96 -1.10 -1.60
CA GLN A 96 2.08 0.16 -2.31
C GLN A 96 0.99 0.32 -3.38
N GLN A 97 0.72 -0.72 -4.18
CA GLN A 97 -0.33 -0.69 -5.21
C GLN A 97 -1.74 -0.57 -4.60
N VAL A 98 -2.03 -1.32 -3.54
CA VAL A 98 -3.31 -1.25 -2.80
C VAL A 98 -3.51 0.15 -2.23
N THR A 99 -2.50 0.71 -1.57
CA THR A 99 -2.57 2.04 -0.96
C THR A 99 -2.81 3.12 -2.02
N GLN A 100 -2.08 3.11 -3.14
CA GLN A 100 -2.31 4.07 -4.22
C GLN A 100 -3.71 3.92 -4.83
N ALA A 101 -4.14 2.70 -5.13
CA ALA A 101 -5.47 2.42 -5.67
C ALA A 101 -6.59 2.87 -4.72
N TYR A 102 -6.46 2.60 -3.42
CA TYR A 102 -7.38 3.07 -2.39
C TYR A 102 -7.44 4.61 -2.35
N MET A 103 -6.29 5.27 -2.27
CA MET A 103 -6.23 6.73 -2.20
C MET A 103 -6.79 7.39 -3.46
N ALA A 104 -6.49 6.86 -4.65
CA ALA A 104 -7.05 7.38 -5.89
C ALA A 104 -8.58 7.22 -5.96
N VAL A 105 -9.13 6.14 -5.39
CA VAL A 105 -10.58 5.96 -5.32
C VAL A 105 -11.22 6.89 -4.29
N LYS A 106 -10.59 7.09 -3.13
CA LYS A 106 -11.08 7.97 -2.05
C LYS A 106 -10.99 9.44 -2.41
N LEU A 107 -9.88 9.87 -3.00
CA LEU A 107 -9.70 11.24 -3.48
C LEU A 107 -10.51 11.49 -4.74
N GLY A 108 -10.57 10.51 -5.65
CA GLY A 108 -11.37 10.58 -6.86
C GLY A 108 -11.22 11.92 -7.59
N LYS A 109 -12.35 12.54 -7.90
CA LYS A 109 -12.42 13.85 -8.56
C LYS A 109 -11.93 14.99 -7.65
N ASP A 110 -12.14 14.89 -6.35
CA ASP A 110 -11.73 15.93 -5.40
C ASP A 110 -10.20 16.05 -5.36
N GLY A 111 -9.47 14.94 -5.55
CA GLY A 111 -8.01 14.94 -5.69
C GLY A 111 -7.51 15.69 -6.94
N GLU A 112 -8.20 15.51 -8.08
CA GLU A 112 -7.89 16.24 -9.32
C GLU A 112 -8.16 17.74 -9.16
N ASP A 113 -9.26 18.10 -8.48
CA ASP A 113 -9.61 19.49 -8.19
C ASP A 113 -8.58 20.14 -7.25
N VAL A 114 -8.08 19.42 -6.25
CA VAL A 114 -7.01 19.87 -5.35
C VAL A 114 -5.69 20.09 -6.11
N LEU A 115 -5.30 19.18 -7.01
CA LEU A 115 -4.12 19.39 -7.87
C LEU A 115 -4.26 20.64 -8.72
N GLY A 116 -5.44 20.90 -9.27
CA GLY A 116 -5.74 22.12 -10.02
C GLY A 116 -5.57 23.39 -9.17
N GLN A 117 -6.05 23.38 -7.93
CA GLN A 117 -5.89 24.49 -6.99
C GLN A 117 -4.43 24.72 -6.58
N MET A 118 -3.67 23.64 -6.38
CA MET A 118 -2.23 23.72 -6.09
C MET A 118 -1.47 24.33 -7.28
N GLN A 119 -1.79 23.92 -8.51
CA GLN A 119 -1.18 24.50 -9.71
C GLN A 119 -1.49 26.00 -9.83
N GLN A 120 -2.73 26.42 -9.57
CA GLN A 120 -3.09 27.84 -9.57
C GLN A 120 -2.30 28.62 -8.50
N SER A 121 -2.19 28.06 -7.29
CA SER A 121 -1.43 28.67 -6.19
C SER A 121 0.05 28.83 -6.53
N LEU A 122 0.63 27.84 -7.24
CA LEU A 122 2.00 27.89 -7.74
C LEU A 122 2.21 29.06 -8.71
N ASP A 123 1.26 29.27 -9.62
CA ASP A 123 1.32 30.36 -10.61
C ASP A 123 1.20 31.74 -9.93
N GLU A 124 0.34 31.85 -8.91
CA GLU A 124 0.18 33.06 -8.10
C GLU A 124 1.46 33.38 -7.30
N ILE A 125 2.06 32.40 -6.62
CA ILE A 125 3.33 32.56 -5.89
C ILE A 125 4.45 32.95 -6.86
N SER A 126 4.51 32.29 -8.02
CA SER A 126 5.53 32.54 -9.03
C SER A 126 5.46 33.98 -9.56
N SER A 127 4.25 34.47 -9.81
CA SER A 127 3.99 35.81 -10.37
C SER A 127 3.98 36.95 -9.32
N SER A 128 3.83 36.63 -8.03
CA SER A 128 3.77 37.62 -6.95
C SER A 128 5.05 38.44 -6.83
N LYS A 129 4.93 39.77 -6.77
CA LYS A 129 6.09 40.67 -6.56
C LYS A 129 6.40 40.91 -5.08
N ASP A 130 5.50 40.49 -4.20
CA ASP A 130 5.56 40.77 -2.77
C ASP A 130 6.35 39.71 -2.00
N ILE A 131 6.63 38.56 -2.62
CA ILE A 131 7.41 37.47 -2.04
C ILE A 131 8.88 37.61 -2.47
N PRO A 132 9.84 37.69 -1.53
CA PRO A 132 11.25 37.72 -1.87
C PRO A 132 11.67 36.47 -2.64
N ALA A 133 12.60 36.62 -3.58
CA ALA A 133 12.95 35.56 -4.53
C ALA A 133 13.42 34.24 -3.88
N GLU A 134 14.17 34.34 -2.78
CA GLU A 134 14.69 33.17 -2.06
C GLU A 134 13.56 32.37 -1.39
N TYR A 135 12.65 33.05 -0.69
CA TYR A 135 11.46 32.42 -0.09
C TYR A 135 10.51 31.87 -1.15
N LYS A 136 10.34 32.58 -2.27
CA LYS A 136 9.53 32.13 -3.38
C LYS A 136 10.03 30.81 -3.97
N ALA A 137 11.34 30.70 -4.19
CA ALA A 137 11.94 29.49 -4.74
C ALA A 137 11.71 28.28 -3.83
N GLN A 138 11.85 28.46 -2.51
CA GLN A 138 11.58 27.41 -1.53
C GLN A 138 10.10 26.99 -1.54
N MET A 139 9.17 27.95 -1.55
CA MET A 139 7.73 27.67 -1.58
C MET A 139 7.31 26.92 -2.85
N VAL A 140 7.83 27.35 -4.00
CA VAL A 140 7.58 26.71 -5.30
C VAL A 140 8.11 25.28 -5.30
N GLU A 141 9.31 25.04 -4.78
CA GLU A 141 9.90 23.70 -4.73
C GLU A 141 9.09 22.76 -3.84
N GLN A 142 8.72 23.19 -2.63
CA GLN A 142 7.91 22.40 -1.71
C GLN A 142 6.53 22.06 -2.31
N MET A 143 5.89 23.03 -2.96
CA MET A 143 4.59 22.83 -3.60
C MET A 143 4.68 21.84 -4.77
N LYS A 144 5.73 21.93 -5.60
CA LYS A 144 5.98 20.97 -6.68
C LYS A 144 6.21 19.55 -6.18
N GLN A 145 6.96 19.40 -5.09
CA GLN A 145 7.18 18.09 -4.48
C GLN A 145 5.87 17.47 -4.00
N SER A 146 5.05 18.27 -3.30
CA SER A 146 3.72 17.84 -2.82
C SER A 146 2.78 17.44 -3.97
N MET A 147 2.78 18.23 -5.05
CA MET A 147 2.01 17.93 -6.26
C MET A 147 2.48 16.64 -6.92
N ALA A 148 3.80 16.43 -7.06
CA ALA A 148 4.35 15.22 -7.67
C ALA A 148 4.00 13.94 -6.86
N GLU A 149 3.98 14.03 -5.54
CA GLU A 149 3.55 12.93 -4.66
C GLU A 149 2.05 12.62 -4.82
N MET A 150 1.22 13.67 -4.91
CA MET A 150 -0.21 13.52 -5.13
C MET A 150 -0.51 12.97 -6.54
N GLU A 151 0.15 13.49 -7.58
CA GLU A 151 0.07 12.97 -8.95
C GLU A 151 0.46 11.49 -9.00
N LYS A 152 1.58 11.11 -8.36
CA LYS A 152 2.00 9.71 -8.28
C LYS A 152 0.95 8.83 -7.61
N THR A 153 0.27 9.35 -6.59
CA THR A 153 -0.80 8.63 -5.87
C THR A 153 -2.04 8.46 -6.74
N LEU A 154 -2.43 9.50 -7.48
CA LEU A 154 -3.57 9.47 -8.39
C LEU A 154 -3.29 8.71 -9.70
N ALA A 155 -2.01 8.56 -10.08
CA ALA A 155 -1.57 7.89 -11.32
C ALA A 155 -1.75 6.35 -11.32
N THR A 156 -2.40 5.78 -10.31
CA THR A 156 -2.72 4.35 -10.30
C THR A 156 -3.69 3.98 -11.43
N SER A 157 -3.51 2.80 -12.02
CA SER A 157 -4.28 2.40 -13.19
C SER A 157 -5.78 2.23 -12.86
N PRO A 158 -6.70 2.55 -13.79
CA PRO A 158 -8.14 2.35 -13.58
C PRO A 158 -8.50 0.91 -13.18
N GLU A 159 -7.76 -0.08 -13.69
CA GLU A 159 -7.95 -1.49 -13.36
C GLU A 159 -7.65 -1.77 -11.88
N ASN A 160 -6.59 -1.18 -11.32
CA ASN A 160 -6.27 -1.32 -9.89
C ASN A 160 -7.35 -0.65 -9.03
N GLN A 161 -7.87 0.51 -9.46
CA GLN A 161 -8.98 1.18 -8.78
C GLN A 161 -10.24 0.29 -8.77
N GLU A 162 -10.60 -0.30 -9.91
CA GLU A 162 -11.74 -1.22 -10.02
C GLU A 162 -11.60 -2.45 -9.13
N VAL A 163 -10.39 -3.00 -9.03
CA VAL A 163 -10.11 -4.15 -8.17
C VAL A 163 -10.26 -3.80 -6.69
N VAL A 164 -9.93 -2.58 -6.28
CA VAL A 164 -10.02 -2.14 -4.88
C VAL A 164 -11.44 -1.72 -4.47
N ARG A 165 -12.26 -1.21 -5.39
CA ARG A 165 -13.63 -0.71 -5.10
C ARG A 165 -14.50 -1.63 -4.23
N PRO A 166 -14.57 -2.96 -4.45
CA PRO A 166 -15.39 -3.86 -3.64
C PRO A 166 -14.90 -3.98 -2.18
N PHE A 167 -13.62 -3.67 -1.94
CA PHE A 167 -12.96 -3.83 -0.65
C PHE A 167 -12.88 -2.53 0.16
N LEU A 168 -13.36 -1.40 -0.38
CA LEU A 168 -13.28 -0.09 0.28
C LEU A 168 -13.75 -0.11 1.74
N PRO A 169 -14.88 -0.73 2.14
CA PRO A 169 -15.29 -0.72 3.54
C PRO A 169 -14.28 -1.38 4.49
N GLN A 170 -13.56 -2.41 4.02
CA GLN A 170 -12.56 -3.10 4.83
C GLN A 170 -11.24 -2.33 4.85
N LEU A 171 -10.90 -1.68 3.73
CA LEU A 171 -9.72 -0.83 3.63
C LEU A 171 -9.91 0.46 4.44
N ASP A 172 -11.10 1.05 4.44
CA ASP A 172 -11.47 2.19 5.30
C ASP A 172 -11.12 1.87 6.75
N THR A 173 -11.59 0.73 7.28
CA THR A 173 -11.25 0.30 8.64
C THR A 173 -9.74 0.16 8.87
N ILE A 174 -8.99 -0.37 7.91
CA ILE A 174 -7.53 -0.55 8.03
C ILE A 174 -6.80 0.79 8.03
N PHE A 175 -7.21 1.73 7.18
CA PHE A 175 -6.58 3.03 7.06
C PHE A 175 -7.04 4.00 8.15
N GLU A 176 -8.23 3.81 8.72
CA GLU A 176 -8.73 4.53 9.91
C GLU A 176 -8.01 4.13 11.20
N TRP A 177 -7.34 2.96 11.28
CA TRP A 177 -6.49 2.63 12.43
C TRP A 177 -5.29 3.58 12.63
N GLN A 178 -5.08 4.51 11.69
CA GLN A 178 -3.99 5.47 11.68
C GLN A 178 -4.44 6.90 12.00
N GLU A 179 -5.72 7.11 12.29
CA GLU A 179 -6.23 8.32 12.95
C GLU A 179 -6.29 8.12 14.48
#